data_AF-A0A2V1C414-F1
#
_entry.id   AF-A0A2V1C414-F1
#
_cell.length_a   1.000
_cell.length_b   1.000
_cell.length_c   1.000
_cell.angle_alpha   90.00
_cell.angle_beta   90.00
_cell.angle_gamma   90.00
#
_symmetry.space_group_name_H-M   'P 1'
#
loop_
_entity.id
_entity.type
_entity.pdbx_description
1 polymer ?
#
loop_
_entity_poly.entity_id
_entity_poly.type
_entity_poly.pdbx_seq_one_letter_code
_entity_poly.pdbx_strand_id
1 'polypeptide(L)'
;YILINFNLTKIYVFINKSFTNNKNLSLQIRFVLAIGSETEGSTGFTFFSNIIYTSFTKYKKVTRVVLASELYIIIAGVDILIFLITITNIITDKLGFPKLLTVVCTDSLFFYKCIIKLGIIKKNV
;
A
#
# COMPACT_ATOMS: atom_id res chain seq x y z
N TYR A 1 16.27 14.92 -2.99
CA TYR A 1 16.35 13.50 -2.58
C TYR A 1 16.89 13.44 -1.18
N ILE A 2 16.14 12.85 -0.25
CA ILE A 2 16.57 12.66 1.15
C ILE A 2 17.44 11.40 1.22
N LEU A 3 18.54 11.47 1.96
CA LEU A 3 19.43 10.33 2.19
C LEU A 3 18.75 9.39 3.20
N ILE A 4 18.33 8.22 2.73
CA ILE A 4 17.54 7.26 3.51
C ILE A 4 18.48 6.24 4.14
N ASN A 5 18.45 6.10 5.47
CA ASN A 5 19.17 5.07 6.19
C ASN A 5 18.41 3.75 6.12
N PHE A 6 18.83 2.84 5.24
CA PHE A 6 18.17 1.55 4.99
C PHE A 6 17.96 0.68 6.24
N ASN A 7 18.76 0.84 7.30
CA ASN A 7 18.60 0.06 8.54
C ASN A 7 17.34 0.41 9.33
N LEU A 8 16.86 1.66 9.23
CA LEU A 8 15.64 2.14 9.91
C LEU A 8 14.45 2.29 8.96
N THR A 9 14.67 1.93 7.69
CA THR A 9 13.72 2.22 6.63
C THR A 9 12.69 1.12 6.53
N LYS A 10 11.46 1.54 6.31
CA LYS A 10 10.34 0.65 6.03
C LYS A 10 9.76 1.02 4.66
N ILE A 11 9.09 0.06 4.05
CA ILE A 11 8.32 0.25 2.83
C ILE A 11 6.87 0.50 3.23
N TYR A 12 6.29 1.58 2.72
CA TYR A 12 4.91 1.93 2.93
C TYR A 12 4.14 1.76 1.63
N VAL A 13 3.06 1.00 1.70
CA VAL A 13 2.14 0.80 0.58
C VAL A 13 0.81 1.41 0.97
N PHE A 14 0.48 2.55 0.37
CA PHE A 14 -0.81 3.21 0.56
C PHE A 14 -1.77 2.74 -0.52
N ILE A 15 -2.91 2.20 -0.07
CA ILE A 15 -3.96 1.65 -0.94
C ILE A 15 -5.25 2.38 -0.61
N ASN A 16 -5.77 3.11 -1.59
CA ASN A 16 -6.98 3.91 -1.44
C ASN A 16 -7.89 3.74 -2.67
N LYS A 17 -9.21 3.75 -2.46
CA LYS A 17 -10.19 3.93 -3.53
C LYS A 17 -10.83 5.32 -3.50
N SER A 18 -11.06 5.87 -4.68
CA SER A 18 -11.89 7.05 -4.83
C SER A 18 -12.94 6.82 -5.90
N PHE A 19 -14.14 7.31 -5.63
CA PHE A 19 -15.19 7.40 -6.63
C PHE A 19 -15.10 8.74 -7.35
N THR A 20 -15.05 8.69 -8.67
CA THR A 20 -15.12 9.91 -9.48
C THR A 20 -16.57 10.17 -9.85
N ASN A 21 -17.10 11.34 -9.53
CA ASN A 21 -18.44 11.76 -9.94
C ASN A 21 -18.45 12.22 -11.40
N ASN A 22 -18.23 11.29 -12.32
CA ASN A 22 -18.30 11.53 -13.76
C ASN A 22 -19.44 10.71 -14.38
N LYS A 23 -19.80 10.98 -15.65
CA LYS A 23 -20.91 10.30 -16.35
C LYS A 23 -20.82 8.76 -16.32
N ASN A 24 -19.60 8.22 -16.26
CA ASN A 24 -19.35 6.78 -16.23
C ASN A 24 -19.33 6.19 -14.81
N LEU A 25 -19.51 7.03 -13.79
CA LEU A 25 -19.41 6.75 -12.37
C LEU A 25 -18.26 5.77 -12.12
N SER A 26 -17.04 6.18 -12.40
CA SER A 26 -15.88 5.28 -12.29
C SER A 26 -15.35 5.16 -10.86
N LEU A 27 -14.89 3.96 -10.53
CA LEU A 27 -14.02 3.67 -9.40
C LEU A 27 -12.57 3.89 -9.85
N GLN A 28 -11.77 4.52 -9.00
CA GLN A 28 -10.34 4.64 -9.20
C GLN A 28 -9.63 4.08 -7.97
N ILE A 29 -8.79 3.09 -8.17
CA ILE A 29 -7.94 2.52 -7.13
C ILE A 29 -6.55 3.12 -7.29
N ARG A 30 -6.00 3.62 -6.18
CA ARG A 30 -4.74 4.34 -6.11
C ARG A 30 -3.77 3.57 -5.23
N PHE A 31 -2.57 3.39 -5.75
CA PHE A 31 -1.45 2.76 -5.05
C PHE A 31 -0.30 3.76 -5.01
N VAL A 32 0.24 3.98 -3.81
CA VAL A 32 1.45 4.78 -3.61
C VAL A 32 2.43 3.96 -2.80
N LEU A 33 3.58 3.68 -3.41
CA LEU A 33 4.72 3.05 -2.77
C LEU A 33 5.68 4.15 -2.32
N ALA A 34 5.94 4.21 -1.03
CA ALA A 34 6.92 5.11 -0.45
C ALA A 34 7.94 4.30 0.35
N ILE A 35 9.20 4.73 0.32
CA ILE A 35 10.24 4.23 1.21
C ILE A 35 10.57 5.35 2.17
N GLY A 36 10.55 5.05 3.47
CA GLY A 36 10.77 6.07 4.47
C GLY A 36 11.06 5.55 5.85
N SER A 37 11.49 6.45 6.70
CA SER A 37 11.73 6.23 8.12
C SER A 37 10.78 7.10 8.93
N GLU A 38 10.33 6.58 10.06
CA GLU A 38 9.56 7.33 11.04
C GLU A 38 10.50 7.77 12.17
N THR A 39 10.35 9.01 12.61
CA THR A 39 10.94 9.48 13.87
C THR A 39 9.81 9.81 14.82
N GLU A 40 9.76 9.13 15.96
CA GLU A 40 8.79 9.39 17.02
C GLU A 40 9.10 10.74 17.70
N GLY A 41 8.05 11.54 17.90
CA GLY A 41 8.08 12.76 18.71
C GLY A 41 7.05 12.67 19.85
N SER A 42 7.02 13.67 20.73
CA SER A 42 6.17 13.67 21.93
C SER A 42 4.66 13.68 21.65
N THR A 43 4.22 14.11 20.47
CA THR A 43 2.80 14.26 20.10
C THR A 43 2.42 13.60 18.78
N GLY A 44 3.33 12.86 18.15
CA GLY A 44 3.12 12.25 16.85
C GLY A 44 4.40 11.68 16.25
N PHE A 45 4.38 11.39 14.96
CA PHE A 45 5.56 10.91 14.24
C PHE A 45 5.82 11.80 13.02
N THR A 46 7.08 12.04 12.71
CA THR A 46 7.49 12.67 11.45
C THR A 46 7.84 11.56 10.47
N PHE A 47 7.16 11.56 9.32
CA PHE A 47 7.39 10.59 8.26
C PHE A 47 8.28 11.18 7.17
N PHE A 48 9.55 10.76 7.14
CA PHE A 48 10.47 11.12 6.08
C PHE A 48 10.44 10.03 5.01
N SER A 49 9.95 10.35 3.82
CA SER A 49 9.83 9.37 2.75
C SER A 49 10.10 9.92 1.37
N ASN A 50 10.52 9.02 0.48
CA ASN A 50 10.55 9.24 -0.95
C ASN A 50 9.50 8.33 -1.59
N ILE A 51 8.66 8.89 -2.46
CA ILE A 51 7.73 8.13 -3.29
C ILE A 51 8.56 7.44 -4.39
N ILE A 52 8.45 6.11 -4.46
CA ILE A 52 9.14 5.30 -5.48
C ILE A 52 8.24 5.04 -6.67
N TYR A 53 6.97 4.73 -6.39
CA TYR A 53 6.05 4.32 -7.42
C TYR A 53 4.63 4.78 -7.08
N THR A 54 3.89 5.20 -8.11
CA THR A 54 2.46 5.48 -7.99
C THR A 54 1.73 4.84 -9.15
N SER A 55 0.56 4.27 -8.88
CA SER A 55 -0.33 3.75 -9.91
C SER A 55 -1.77 4.08 -9.62
N PHE A 56 -2.53 4.20 -10.70
CA PHE A 56 -3.92 4.62 -10.68
C PHE A 56 -4.69 3.79 -11.70
N THR A 57 -5.53 2.88 -11.22
CA THR A 57 -6.33 2.00 -12.08
C THR A 57 -7.78 2.43 -12.03
N LYS A 58 -8.35 2.74 -13.20
CA LYS A 58 -9.73 3.23 -13.35
C LYS A 58 -10.65 2.13 -13.86
N TYR A 59 -11.72 1.85 -13.13
CA TYR A 59 -12.77 0.91 -13.49
C TYR A 59 -14.08 1.66 -13.78
N LYS A 60 -14.68 1.42 -14.95
CA LYS A 60 -15.95 2.03 -15.35
C LYS A 60 -17.13 1.24 -14.76
N LYS A 61 -18.22 1.93 -14.40
CA LYS A 61 -19.51 1.34 -13.96
C LYS A 61 -19.52 0.57 -12.61
N VAL A 62 -18.46 0.62 -11.80
CA VAL A 62 -18.34 -0.14 -10.53
C VAL A 62 -18.97 0.57 -9.31
N THR A 63 -19.14 1.90 -9.38
CA THR A 63 -19.72 2.76 -8.32
C THR A 63 -21.13 2.43 -7.85
N ARG A 64 -21.94 1.71 -8.64
CA ARG A 64 -23.33 1.42 -8.25
C ARG A 64 -23.42 0.47 -7.06
N VAL A 65 -22.33 -0.22 -6.72
CA VAL A 65 -22.30 -1.20 -5.63
C VAL A 65 -21.04 -1.00 -4.79
N VAL A 66 -21.23 -0.51 -3.56
CA VAL A 66 -20.14 -0.32 -2.58
C VAL A 66 -19.36 -1.62 -2.37
N LEU A 67 -20.08 -2.75 -2.25
CA LEU A 67 -19.46 -4.08 -2.09
C LEU A 67 -18.60 -4.49 -3.29
N ALA A 68 -19.02 -4.19 -4.52
CA ALA A 68 -18.22 -4.49 -5.70
C ALA A 68 -16.92 -3.69 -5.67
N SER A 69 -16.96 -2.42 -5.27
CA SER A 69 -15.74 -1.61 -5.13
C SER A 69 -14.77 -2.13 -4.07
N GLU A 70 -15.27 -2.71 -2.98
CA GLU A 70 -14.44 -3.39 -1.97
C GLU A 70 -13.77 -4.64 -2.56
N LEU A 71 -14.53 -5.46 -3.30
CA LEU A 71 -13.98 -6.65 -3.96
C LEU A 71 -12.87 -6.30 -4.96
N TYR A 72 -13.05 -5.25 -5.75
CA TYR A 72 -12.01 -4.80 -6.69
C TYR A 72 -10.72 -4.36 -5.98
N ILE A 73 -10.82 -3.69 -4.83
CA ILE A 73 -9.64 -3.33 -4.01
C ILE A 73 -8.99 -4.56 -3.43
N ILE A 74 -9.78 -5.53 -2.96
CA ILE A 74 -9.23 -6.78 -2.42
C ILE A 74 -8.40 -7.49 -3.48
N ILE A 75 -8.97 -7.69 -4.68
CA ILE A 75 -8.28 -8.38 -5.77
C ILE A 75 -7.03 -7.59 -6.19
N ALA A 76 -7.21 -6.34 -6.62
CA ALA A 76 -6.08 -5.54 -7.13
C ALA A 76 -5.03 -5.26 -6.05
N GLY A 77 -5.46 -5.06 -4.81
CA GLY A 77 -4.59 -4.76 -3.68
C GLY A 77 -3.78 -5.95 -3.21
N VAL A 78 -4.34 -7.16 -3.19
CA VAL A 78 -3.60 -8.38 -2.86
C VAL A 78 -2.54 -8.65 -3.94
N ASP A 79 -2.92 -8.58 -5.22
CA ASP A 79 -1.99 -8.84 -6.33
C ASP A 79 -0.78 -7.90 -6.28
N ILE A 80 -1.03 -6.59 -6.10
CA ILE A 80 0.02 -5.58 -6.02
C ILE A 80 0.87 -5.76 -4.77
N LEU A 81 0.27 -6.12 -3.63
CA LEU A 81 1.02 -6.35 -2.40
C LEU A 81 1.98 -7.54 -2.52
N ILE A 82 1.51 -8.67 -3.08
CA ILE A 82 2.35 -9.84 -3.33
C ILE A 82 3.49 -9.48 -4.29
N PHE A 83 3.18 -8.77 -5.38
CA PHE A 83 4.17 -8.30 -6.33
C PHE A 83 5.25 -7.44 -5.66
N LEU A 84 4.84 -6.44 -4.86
CA LEU A 84 5.75 -5.54 -4.16
C LEU A 84 6.65 -6.28 -3.17
N ILE A 85 6.07 -7.12 -2.31
CA ILE A 85 6.84 -7.90 -1.33
C ILE A 85 7.88 -8.77 -2.05
N THR A 86 7.50 -9.41 -3.15
CA THR A 86 8.39 -10.27 -3.93
C THR A 86 9.54 -9.47 -4.54
N ILE A 87 9.24 -8.35 -5.20
CA ILE A 87 10.24 -7.48 -5.82
C ILE A 87 11.19 -6.88 -4.80
N THR A 88 10.67 -6.39 -3.67
CA THR A 88 11.49 -5.88 -2.57
C THR A 88 12.46 -6.94 -2.06
N ASN A 89 11.99 -8.17 -1.82
CA ASN A 89 12.84 -9.25 -1.33
C ASN A 89 13.97 -9.54 -2.34
N ILE A 90 13.64 -9.65 -3.63
CA ILE A 90 14.64 -9.87 -4.69
C ILE A 90 15.68 -8.73 -4.73
N ILE A 91 15.25 -7.48 -4.61
CA ILE A 91 16.15 -6.32 -4.64
C ILE A 91 17.03 -6.27 -3.39
N THR A 92 16.45 -6.46 -2.21
CA THR A 92 17.18 -6.45 -0.93
C THR A 92 18.20 -7.58 -0.87
N ASP A 93 17.84 -8.80 -1.29
CA ASP A 93 18.75 -9.94 -1.39
C ASP A 93 19.91 -9.65 -2.36
N LYS A 94 19.63 -9.11 -3.56
CA LYS A 94 20.68 -8.80 -4.55
C LYS A 94 21.63 -7.70 -4.10
N LEU A 95 21.16 -6.76 -3.28
CA LEU A 95 21.97 -5.64 -2.78
C LEU A 95 22.64 -5.95 -1.44
N GLY A 96 22.38 -7.13 -0.84
CA GLY A 96 22.89 -7.49 0.49
C GLY A 96 22.28 -6.67 1.62
N PHE A 97 21.11 -6.07 1.41
CA PHE A 97 20.40 -5.30 2.44
C PHE A 97 19.51 -6.20 3.30
N PRO A 98 19.29 -5.84 4.58
CA PRO A 98 18.33 -6.54 5.41
C PRO A 98 16.93 -6.43 4.81
N LYS A 99 16.12 -7.46 5.07
CA LYS A 99 14.72 -7.50 4.64
C LYS A 99 13.96 -6.32 5.22
N LEU A 100 13.47 -5.44 4.37
CA LEU A 100 12.74 -4.24 4.79
C LEU A 100 11.32 -4.60 5.25
N LEU A 101 10.91 -4.04 6.38
CA LEU A 101 9.53 -4.20 6.85
C LEU A 101 8.57 -3.49 5.90
N THR A 102 7.51 -4.17 5.49
CA THR A 102 6.44 -3.59 4.66
C THR A 102 5.22 -3.26 5.53
N VAL A 103 4.80 -2.01 5.51
CA VAL A 103 3.63 -1.48 6.20
C VAL A 103 2.56 -1.15 5.16
N VAL A 104 1.38 -1.74 5.29
CA VAL A 104 0.25 -1.45 4.40
C VAL A 104 -0.72 -0.51 5.08
N CYS A 105 -0.96 0.63 4.42
CA CYS A 105 -1.86 1.67 4.88
C CYS A 105 -3.10 1.67 3.99
N THR A 106 -4.27 1.40 4.57
CA THR A 106 -5.55 1.38 3.85
C THR A 106 -6.67 1.95 4.71
N ASP A 107 -7.63 2.59 4.06
CA ASP A 107 -8.89 3.03 4.66
C ASP A 107 -10.00 1.96 4.55
N SER A 108 -9.77 0.86 3.84
CA SER A 108 -10.73 -0.25 3.72
C SER A 108 -10.54 -1.30 4.82
N LEU A 109 -11.48 -1.34 5.76
CA LEU A 109 -11.55 -2.38 6.79
C LEU A 109 -11.72 -3.78 6.19
N PHE A 110 -12.45 -3.90 5.07
CA PHE A 110 -12.64 -5.19 4.39
C PHE A 110 -11.34 -5.71 3.81
N PHE A 111 -10.55 -4.83 3.19
CA PHE A 111 -9.25 -5.18 2.66
C PHE A 111 -8.26 -5.58 3.77
N TYR A 112 -8.19 -4.81 4.85
CA TYR A 112 -7.40 -5.16 6.03
C TYR A 112 -7.75 -6.56 6.56
N LYS A 113 -9.04 -6.84 6.79
CA LYS A 113 -9.50 -8.16 7.26
C LYS A 113 -9.12 -9.28 6.29
N CYS A 114 -9.20 -9.02 4.99
CA CYS A 114 -8.82 -9.99 3.96
C CYS A 114 -7.33 -10.35 4.03
N ILE A 115 -6.45 -9.35 4.06
CA ILE A 115 -4.99 -9.55 4.15
C ILE A 115 -4.61 -10.36 5.40
N ILE A 116 -5.18 -10.02 6.56
CA ILE A 116 -4.92 -10.74 7.81
C ILE A 116 -5.37 -12.20 7.70
N LYS A 117 -6.55 -12.46 7.13
CA LYS A 117 -7.09 -13.81 6.95
C LYS A 117 -6.25 -14.64 5.95
N LEU A 118 -5.68 -14.00 4.94
CA LEU A 118 -4.78 -14.63 3.98
C LEU A 118 -3.37 -14.86 4.54
N GLY A 119 -3.05 -14.35 5.74
CA GLY A 119 -1.74 -14.52 6.36
C GLY A 119 -0.61 -13.74 5.67
N ILE A 120 -0.94 -12.80 4.76
CA ILE A 120 0.05 -12.00 4.03
C ILE A 120 0.77 -11.04 4.98
N ILE A 121 0.04 -10.49 5.96
CA ILE A 121 0.59 -9.60 6.99
C ILE A 121 0.17 -10.12 8.37
N LYS A 122 1.09 -10.11 9.32
CA LYS A 122 0.77 -10.37 10.73
C LYS A 122 0.16 -9.12 11.35
N LYS A 123 -0.88 -9.30 12.16
CA LYS A 123 -1.43 -8.20 12.95
C LYS A 123 -0.34 -7.68 13.88
N ASN A 124 0.00 -6.40 13.77
CA ASN A 124 0.73 -5.72 14.84
C ASN A 124 -0.25 -5.63 16.02
N VAL A 125 -0.02 -6.43 17.05
CA VAL A 125 -0.70 -6.38 18.35
C VAL A 125 0.10 -5.47 19.25
#